data_AF-A0A3D8VI46-F1
#
_entry.id   AF-A0A3D8VI46-F1
#
_cell.length_a   1.000
_cell.length_b   1.000
_cell.length_c   1.000
_cell.angle_alpha   90.00
_cell.angle_beta   90.00
_cell.angle_gamma   90.00
#
_symmetry.space_group_name_H-M   'P 1'
#
loop_
_entity.id
_entity.type
_entity.pdbx_description
1 polymer ?
#
loop_
_entity_poly.entity_id
_entity_poly.type
_entity_poly.pdbx_seq_one_letter_code
_entity_poly.pdbx_strand_id
1 'polypeptide(L)'
;MPNENKQTFHITDYNDFNRVCVENDGLAFPELKKMMEDYILSQATMEFKECWIQDQQVAEGEVRTVQVNFLDTNSNNFIRLWGSKNNETEEVLNMKVDAIDLNTEEVVYERQLT
;
A
#
# COMPACT_ATOMS: atom_id res chain seq x y z
N MET A 1 22.23 13.41 -6.19
CA MET A 1 22.37 13.00 -4.78
C MET A 1 21.91 11.56 -4.71
N PRO A 2 22.57 10.65 -3.98
CA PRO A 2 22.09 9.28 -3.90
C PRO A 2 20.76 9.28 -3.16
N ASN A 3 19.78 8.56 -3.71
CA ASN A 3 18.54 8.24 -3.03
C ASN A 3 18.89 7.43 -1.78
N GLU A 4 18.78 8.04 -0.60
CA GLU A 4 19.02 7.35 0.66
C GLU A 4 17.68 6.89 1.23
N ASN A 5 17.55 5.58 1.44
CA ASN A 5 16.43 5.01 2.18
C ASN A 5 16.54 5.42 3.64
N LYS A 6 15.60 6.26 4.09
CA LYS A 6 15.56 6.77 5.46
C LYS A 6 14.99 5.74 6.41
N GLN A 7 13.91 5.07 5.99
CA GLN A 7 13.25 4.09 6.83
C GLN A 7 12.45 3.11 5.99
N THR A 8 12.41 1.85 6.43
CA THR A 8 11.55 0.82 5.85
C THR A 8 10.88 0.06 6.98
N PHE A 9 9.56 -0.01 6.93
CA PHE A 9 8.74 -0.82 7.83
C PHE A 9 8.09 -1.94 7.02
N HIS A 10 8.16 -3.16 7.55
CA HIS A 10 7.49 -4.32 7.00
C HIS A 10 6.64 -4.96 8.09
N ILE A 11 5.36 -5.12 7.81
CA ILE A 11 4.38 -5.65 8.76
C ILE A 11 3.68 -6.82 8.08
N THR A 12 3.72 -7.99 8.69
CA THR A 12 3.08 -9.21 8.19
C THR A 12 1.93 -9.70 9.08
N ASP A 13 1.78 -9.14 10.28
CA ASP A 13 0.68 -9.44 11.19
C ASP A 13 -0.45 -8.40 11.04
N TYR A 14 -1.68 -8.88 10.90
CA TYR A 14 -2.84 -8.02 10.70
C TYR A 14 -3.14 -7.15 11.93
N ASN A 15 -2.95 -7.65 13.16
CA ASN A 15 -3.24 -6.86 14.35
C ASN A 15 -2.24 -5.72 14.51
N ASP A 16 -0.97 -5.99 14.22
CA ASP A 16 0.05 -4.94 14.16
C ASP A 16 -0.23 -3.94 13.04
N PHE A 17 -0.64 -4.39 11.86
CA PHE A 17 -1.04 -3.50 10.78
C PHE A 17 -2.23 -2.62 11.18
N ASN A 18 -3.30 -3.21 11.70
CA ASN A 18 -4.49 -2.48 12.11
C ASN A 18 -4.14 -1.46 13.20
N ARG A 19 -3.41 -1.87 14.24
CA ARG A 19 -3.00 -0.98 15.31
C ARG A 19 -2.08 0.15 14.81
N VAL A 20 -1.00 -0.18 14.10
CA VAL A 20 0.03 0.81 13.72
C VAL A 20 -0.46 1.68 12.57
N CYS A 21 -0.91 1.06 11.48
CA CYS A 21 -1.21 1.73 10.23
C CYS A 21 -2.62 2.35 10.19
N VAL A 22 -3.62 1.66 10.74
CA VAL A 22 -5.03 2.09 10.64
C VAL A 22 -5.44 2.91 11.86
N GLU A 23 -5.26 2.41 13.08
CA GLU A 23 -5.71 3.08 14.31
C GLU A 23 -4.81 4.24 14.71
N ASN A 24 -3.48 4.08 14.60
CA ASN A 24 -2.50 5.10 14.99
C ASN A 24 -1.95 5.93 13.80
N ASP A 25 -2.62 5.86 12.64
CA ASP A 25 -2.28 6.62 11.43
C ASP A 25 -0.83 6.45 10.94
N GLY A 26 -0.23 5.29 11.19
CA GLY A 26 1.16 4.99 10.83
C GLY A 26 1.43 4.98 9.32
N LEU A 27 0.40 4.83 8.48
CA LEU A 27 0.53 5.06 7.04
C LEU A 27 0.92 6.52 6.74
N ALA A 28 0.41 7.46 7.54
CA ALA A 28 0.38 8.89 7.27
C ALA A 28 -0.01 9.19 5.80
N PHE A 29 -0.95 8.41 5.26
CA PHE A 29 -1.37 8.48 3.85
C PHE A 29 -2.90 8.36 3.77
N PRO A 30 -3.63 9.46 4.03
CA PRO A 30 -5.08 9.45 4.17
C PRO A 30 -5.83 8.94 2.93
N GLU A 31 -5.38 9.28 1.73
CA GLU A 31 -6.00 8.86 0.46
C GLU A 31 -5.93 7.35 0.28
N LEU A 32 -4.77 6.76 0.58
CA LEU A 32 -4.55 5.32 0.50
C LEU A 32 -5.36 4.57 1.56
N LYS A 33 -5.38 5.09 2.80
CA LYS A 33 -6.17 4.54 3.91
C LYS A 33 -7.65 4.51 3.55
N LYS A 34 -8.18 5.61 3.03
CA LYS A 34 -9.57 5.71 2.59
C LYS A 34 -9.89 4.68 1.49
N MET A 35 -8.99 4.49 0.52
CA MET A 35 -9.18 3.49 -0.53
C MET A 35 -9.25 2.07 0.07
N MET A 36 -8.34 1.73 0.98
CA MET A 36 -8.38 0.45 1.68
C MET A 36 -9.69 0.24 2.44
N GLU A 37 -10.15 1.25 3.18
CA GLU A 37 -11.40 1.20 3.94
C GLU A 37 -12.63 1.03 3.03
N ASP A 38 -12.70 1.81 1.95
CA ASP A 38 -13.83 1.80 1.02
C ASP A 38 -13.92 0.48 0.24
N TYR A 39 -12.79 -0.05 -0.23
CA TYR A 39 -12.78 -1.12 -1.25
C TYR A 39 -12.22 -2.46 -0.79
N ILE A 40 -11.29 -2.50 0.17
CA ILE A 40 -10.56 -3.74 0.49
C ILE A 40 -11.03 -4.31 1.83
N LEU A 41 -10.99 -3.52 2.89
CA LEU A 41 -11.38 -3.95 4.24
C LEU A 41 -12.89 -4.18 4.38
N SER A 42 -13.68 -3.63 3.45
CA SER A 42 -15.11 -3.88 3.35
C SER A 42 -15.45 -5.26 2.77
N GLN A 43 -14.48 -5.95 2.15
CA GLN A 43 -14.69 -7.25 1.53
C GLN A 43 -14.30 -8.40 2.46
N ALA A 44 -15.25 -9.31 2.72
CA ALA A 44 -15.02 -10.46 3.60
C ALA A 44 -14.00 -11.48 3.05
N THR A 45 -13.70 -11.46 1.74
CA THR A 45 -12.80 -12.42 1.09
C THR A 45 -11.35 -11.95 1.06
N MET A 46 -11.08 -10.70 1.45
CA MET A 46 -9.75 -10.09 1.42
C MET A 46 -9.00 -10.40 2.72
N GLU A 47 -7.97 -11.22 2.61
CA GLU A 47 -7.06 -11.49 3.72
C GLU A 47 -5.82 -10.60 3.61
N PHE A 48 -5.52 -9.83 4.64
CA PHE A 48 -4.25 -9.12 4.74
C PHE A 48 -3.07 -10.10 4.69
N LYS A 49 -2.00 -9.72 3.98
CA LYS A 49 -0.77 -10.51 3.86
C LYS A 49 0.44 -9.74 4.35
N GLU A 50 0.61 -8.50 3.88
CA GLU A 50 1.70 -7.66 4.34
C GLU A 50 1.50 -6.18 3.98
N CYS A 51 2.21 -5.32 4.69
CA CYS A 51 2.33 -3.90 4.43
C CYS A 51 3.81 -3.52 4.42
N TRP A 52 4.21 -2.76 3.41
CA TRP A 52 5.53 -2.14 3.30
C TRP A 52 5.35 -0.62 3.29
N ILE A 53 6.13 0.07 4.12
CA ILE A 53 6.21 1.53 4.15
C ILE A 53 7.68 1.89 4.00
N GLN A 54 8.00 2.74 3.03
CA GLN A 54 9.36 3.18 2.77
C GLN A 54 9.40 4.69 2.64
N ASP A 55 10.24 5.33 3.43
CA ASP A 55 10.56 6.75 3.32
C ASP A 55 11.93 6.91 2.64
N GLN A 56 11.98 7.70 1.59
CA GLN A 56 13.19 7.91 0.78
C GLN A 56 13.39 9.39 0.49
N GLN A 57 14.62 9.89 0.66
CA GLN A 57 14.96 11.24 0.21
C GLN A 57 15.23 11.24 -1.30
N VAL A 58 14.49 12.05 -2.06
CA VAL A 58 14.71 12.31 -3.49
C VAL A 58 14.99 13.80 -3.73
N ALA A 59 15.22 14.20 -4.99
CA ALA A 59 15.57 15.58 -5.32
C ALA A 59 14.42 16.57 -5.03
N GLU A 60 13.19 16.09 -5.12
CA GLU A 60 11.94 16.83 -4.96
C GLU A 60 11.41 16.84 -3.51
N GLY A 61 12.12 16.22 -2.56
CA GLY A 61 11.74 16.14 -1.15
C GLY A 61 11.79 14.71 -0.60
N GLU A 62 11.23 14.51 0.59
CA GLU A 62 11.04 13.17 1.14
C GLU A 62 9.78 12.51 0.56
N VAL A 63 9.91 11.32 -0.02
CA VAL A 63 8.80 10.56 -0.59
C VAL A 63 8.52 9.33 0.27
N ARG A 64 7.26 9.19 0.67
CA ARG A 64 6.73 7.97 1.30
C ARG A 64 6.09 7.09 0.26
N THR A 65 6.51 5.85 0.18
CA THR A 65 5.88 4.79 -0.61
C THR A 65 5.24 3.78 0.34
N VAL A 66 4.01 3.39 0.04
CA VAL A 66 3.28 2.36 0.78
C VAL A 66 2.80 1.31 -0.20
N GLN A 67 2.98 0.05 0.16
CA GLN A 67 2.40 -1.10 -0.52
C GLN A 67 1.65 -1.95 0.50
N VAL A 68 0.41 -2.32 0.21
CA VAL A 68 -0.36 -3.26 1.02
C VAL A 68 -0.87 -4.39 0.15
N ASN A 69 -0.55 -5.62 0.54
CA ASN A 69 -0.89 -6.83 -0.18
C ASN A 69 -1.99 -7.59 0.56
N PHE A 70 -2.98 -8.04 -0.21
CA PHE A 70 -4.10 -8.85 0.24
C PHE A 70 -4.24 -10.07 -0.66
N LEU A 71 -4.73 -11.17 -0.09
CA LEU A 71 -5.19 -12.32 -0.86
C LEU A 71 -6.71 -12.26 -0.97
N ASP A 72 -7.22 -12.25 -2.19
CA ASP A 72 -8.63 -12.51 -2.42
C ASP A 72 -8.86 -14.03 -2.48
N THR A 73 -9.42 -14.57 -1.39
CA THR A 73 -9.67 -16.01 -1.24
C THR A 73 -10.71 -16.55 -2.22
N ASN A 74 -11.52 -15.69 -2.85
CA ASN A 74 -12.53 -16.11 -3.83
C ASN A 74 -11.92 -16.32 -5.22
N SER A 75 -11.05 -15.41 -5.65
CA SER A 75 -10.44 -15.44 -6.98
C SER A 75 -9.02 -16.03 -7.00
N ASN A 76 -8.45 -16.36 -5.83
CA ASN A 76 -7.06 -16.78 -5.66
C ASN A 76 -6.06 -15.78 -6.27
N ASN A 77 -6.34 -14.49 -6.11
CA ASN A 77 -5.51 -13.40 -6.62
C ASN A 77 -4.83 -12.65 -5.47
N PHE A 78 -3.60 -12.21 -5.70
CA PHE A 78 -2.97 -11.19 -4.87
C PHE A 78 -3.44 -9.81 -5.31
N ILE A 79 -4.17 -9.11 -4.46
CA ILE A 79 -4.51 -7.71 -4.65
C ILE A 79 -3.42 -6.86 -4.01
N ARG A 80 -2.79 -5.97 -4.77
CA ARG A 80 -1.76 -5.07 -4.28
C ARG A 80 -2.22 -3.64 -4.44
N LEU A 81 -2.23 -2.91 -3.34
CA LEU A 81 -2.46 -1.48 -3.31
C LEU A 81 -1.13 -0.77 -3.15
N TRP A 82 -0.84 0.15 -4.05
CA TRP A 82 0.38 0.94 -4.07
C TRP A 82 0.04 2.42 -3.99
N GLY A 83 0.81 3.16 -3.21
CA GLY A 83 0.75 4.61 -3.18
C GLY A 83 2.13 5.21 -2.95
N SER A 84 2.40 6.36 -3.54
CA SER A 84 3.51 7.22 -3.15
C SER A 84 3.05 8.65 -3.01
N LYS A 85 3.54 9.35 -1.97
CA LYS A 85 3.28 10.77 -1.75
C LYS A 85 4.55 11.50 -1.33
N ASN A 86 4.60 12.79 -1.59
CA ASN A 86 5.60 13.67 -1.02
C ASN A 86 5.21 14.01 0.43
N ASN A 87 6.08 13.75 1.39
CA ASN A 87 5.83 14.00 2.81
C ASN A 87 5.87 15.50 3.16
N GLU A 88 6.54 16.33 2.35
CA GLU A 88 6.68 17.76 2.59
C GLU A 88 5.52 18.55 1.99
N THR A 89 5.09 18.20 0.76
CA THR A 89 3.99 18.90 0.06
C THR A 89 2.62 18.24 0.27
N GLU A 90 2.58 17.05 0.86
CA GLU A 90 1.41 16.17 0.96
C GLU A 90 0.80 15.77 -0.40
N GLU A 91 1.48 16.05 -1.51
CA GLU A 91 1.03 15.71 -2.85
C GLU A 91 1.12 14.19 -3.11
N VAL A 92 0.02 13.60 -3.56
CA VAL A 92 0.00 12.21 -4.03
C VAL A 92 0.66 12.14 -5.41
N LEU A 93 1.76 11.40 -5.49
CA LEU A 93 2.56 11.26 -6.71
C LEU A 93 2.08 10.11 -7.59
N ASN A 94 1.64 9.02 -6.96
CA ASN A 94 1.14 7.83 -7.65
C ASN A 94 0.23 7.04 -6.72
N MET A 95 -0.85 6.48 -7.24
CA MET A 95 -1.67 5.52 -6.51
C MET A 95 -2.31 4.54 -7.49
N LYS A 96 -2.16 3.25 -7.24
CA LYS A 96 -2.73 2.21 -8.09
C LYS A 96 -3.13 0.97 -7.30
N VAL A 97 -4.03 0.21 -7.88
CA VAL A 97 -4.38 -1.13 -7.42
C VAL A 97 -4.18 -2.11 -8.57
N ASP A 98 -3.59 -3.26 -8.30
CA ASP A 98 -3.47 -4.34 -9.26
C ASP A 98 -3.82 -5.69 -8.64
N ALA A 99 -4.11 -6.67 -9.49
CA ALA A 99 -4.36 -8.05 -9.11
C ALA A 99 -3.44 -8.98 -9.88
N ILE A 100 -2.76 -9.88 -9.17
CA ILE A 100 -1.92 -10.93 -9.74
C ILE A 100 -2.63 -12.27 -9.54
N ASP A 101 -2.78 -13.04 -10.61
CA ASP A 101 -3.22 -14.44 -10.52
C ASP A 101 -2.09 -15.30 -9.97
N LEU A 102 -2.36 -15.99 -8.86
CA LEU A 102 -1.36 -16.82 -8.18
C LEU A 102 -0.91 -18.05 -8.96
N ASN A 103 -1.71 -18.50 -9.93
CA ASN A 103 -1.39 -19.68 -10.73
C ASN A 103 -0.50 -19.34 -11.92
N THR A 104 -0.70 -18.15 -12.52
CA THR A 104 0.05 -17.71 -13.71
C THR A 104 1.14 -16.70 -13.41
N GLU A 105 1.11 -16.08 -12.22
CA GLU A 105 1.98 -14.96 -11.81
C GLU A 105 1.82 -13.71 -12.70
N GLU A 106 0.73 -13.63 -13.46
CA GLU A 106 0.44 -12.51 -14.36
C GLU A 106 -0.47 -11.46 -13.71
N VAL A 107 -0.26 -10.20 -14.06
CA VAL A 107 -1.18 -9.11 -13.69
C VAL A 107 -2.45 -9.24 -14.54
N VAL A 108 -3.55 -9.62 -13.90
CA VAL A 108 -4.87 -9.80 -14.56
C VAL A 108 -5.74 -8.56 -14.48
N TYR A 109 -5.38 -7.62 -13.61
CA TYR A 109 -6.05 -6.34 -13.47
C TYR A 109 -5.07 -5.28 -12.98
N GLU A 110 -5.13 -4.08 -13.55
CA GLU A 110 -4.44 -2.90 -13.04
C GLU A 110 -5.34 -1.68 -13.22
N ARG A 111 -5.40 -0.83 -12.21
CA ARG A 111 -6.10 0.44 -12.26
C ARG A 111 -5.31 1.53 -11.56
N GLN A 112 -5.07 2.60 -12.30
CA GLN A 112 -4.59 3.86 -11.78
C GLN A 112 -5.71 4.59 -11.03
N LEU A 113 -5.38 5.16 -9.87
CA LEU A 113 -6.34 5.81 -8.96
C LEU A 113 -6.14 7.34 -8.88
N THR A 114 -5.04 7.85 -9.42
CA THR A 114 -4.69 9.28 -9.52
C THR A 114 -4.05 9.58 -10.86
#